data_AF-A0A7R9U4J4-F1
#
_entry.id   AF-A0A7R9U4J4-F1
#
_cell.length_a   1.000
_cell.length_b   1.000
_cell.length_c   1.000
_cell.angle_alpha   90.00
_cell.angle_beta   90.00
_cell.angle_gamma   90.00
#
_symmetry.space_group_name_H-M   'P 1'
#
loop_
_entity.id
_entity.type
_entity.pdbx_description
1 polymer ?
#
loop_
_entity_poly.entity_id
_entity_poly.type
_entity_poly.pdbx_seq_one_letter_code
_entity_poly.pdbx_strand_id
1 'polypeptide(L)'
;NDAFAPYISFEDWRREDHVDDDIFSNGCGNIRKMDRFKRDHADPDALNTYFLDCISFGFFGIGVFPWAFDEKDKRHGVMNDYRTIDSSTQCRGGCQGDTAVHEWGHGFGLFHTFQSLASSQCDCTWGDLVEDTPPENGPHFFGDADGCASRNTCVEPNDEPDPIHNYMDYSDDVCLSEFTTGQFERMLYMLAVYKPDMISQSLDDAEATSCILGSFHDDSADQCQACPEGTYQDEPGQTSCKACPDGSDEITIEGWNQGQGPLRTDVKRCYHVDTMFCLESLVGDGFCNSQNNNEECLYDGGDCCEQCCENVVG
;
A
#
# COMPACT_ATOMS: atom_id res chain seq x y z
N ASN A 1 -2.31 4.49 -17.48
CA ASN A 1 -3.26 4.01 -16.46
C ASN A 1 -3.28 5.07 -15.37
N ASP A 2 -4.46 5.59 -15.03
CA ASP A 2 -4.74 6.63 -14.03
C ASP A 2 -5.28 6.06 -12.71
N ALA A 3 -5.13 4.74 -12.48
CA ALA A 3 -5.58 4.03 -11.28
C ALA A 3 -5.15 4.65 -9.95
N PHE A 4 -4.01 5.35 -9.91
CA PHE A 4 -3.49 5.99 -8.71
C PHE A 4 -3.92 7.45 -8.53
N ALA A 5 -4.61 8.03 -9.52
CA ALA A 5 -5.15 9.37 -9.44
C ALA A 5 -6.40 9.41 -8.54
N PRO A 6 -6.73 10.57 -7.93
CA PRO A 6 -5.99 11.82 -7.97
C PRO A 6 -4.83 11.90 -6.97
N TYR A 7 -4.66 10.90 -6.10
CA TYR A 7 -3.80 10.99 -4.92
C TYR A 7 -2.31 10.83 -5.21
N ILE A 8 -1.95 9.98 -6.18
CA ILE A 8 -0.57 9.75 -6.60
C ILE A 8 -0.49 9.94 -8.11
N SER A 9 0.38 10.85 -8.54
CA SER A 9 0.73 11.06 -9.94
C SER A 9 2.19 10.71 -10.19
N PHE A 10 2.48 10.21 -11.38
CA PHE A 10 3.84 9.88 -11.81
C PHE A 10 4.30 10.86 -12.88
N GLU A 11 5.45 11.47 -12.64
CA GLU A 11 6.09 12.43 -13.54
C GLU A 11 7.38 11.83 -14.15
N ASP A 12 7.96 12.55 -15.11
CA ASP A 12 9.29 12.23 -15.67
C ASP A 12 9.48 10.80 -16.19
N TRP A 13 8.47 10.30 -16.90
CA TRP A 13 8.51 9.00 -17.57
C TRP A 13 9.72 8.86 -18.50
N ARG A 14 10.59 7.89 -18.20
CA ARG A 14 11.73 7.52 -19.03
C ARG A 14 11.60 6.07 -19.44
N ARG A 15 11.92 5.79 -20.70
CA ARG A 15 12.03 4.44 -21.23
C ARG A 15 13.49 4.13 -21.46
N GLU A 16 13.96 3.06 -20.83
CA GLU A 16 15.30 2.50 -21.05
C GLU A 16 15.16 1.09 -21.63
N ASP A 17 15.66 0.90 -22.85
CA ASP A 17 15.66 -0.40 -23.50
C ASP A 17 16.99 -1.11 -23.22
N HIS A 18 16.94 -2.19 -22.43
CA HIS A 18 18.08 -3.09 -22.22
C HIS A 18 17.89 -4.35 -23.06
N VAL A 19 18.85 -4.67 -23.92
CA VAL A 19 18.84 -5.90 -24.71
C VAL A 19 19.65 -6.96 -23.95
N ASP A 20 18.99 -7.65 -23.03
CA ASP A 20 19.53 -8.80 -22.32
C ASP A 20 18.50 -9.95 -22.35
N ASP A 21 18.66 -10.84 -23.33
CA ASP A 21 17.76 -11.98 -23.54
C ASP A 21 17.71 -12.92 -22.32
N ASP A 22 18.80 -13.03 -21.56
CA ASP A 22 18.85 -13.90 -20.38
C ASP A 22 18.09 -13.29 -19.22
N ILE A 23 18.16 -11.97 -19.02
CA ILE A 23 17.35 -11.26 -18.04
C ILE A 23 15.87 -11.30 -18.44
N PHE A 24 15.57 -11.05 -19.71
CA PHE A 24 14.20 -11.10 -20.22
C PHE A 24 13.55 -12.47 -19.98
N SER A 25 14.22 -13.57 -20.36
CA SER A 25 13.64 -14.92 -20.26
C SER A 25 13.72 -15.55 -18.88
N ASN A 26 14.66 -15.14 -18.03
CA ASN A 26 14.94 -15.85 -16.77
C ASN A 26 14.98 -14.94 -15.53
N GLY A 27 14.75 -13.63 -15.66
CA GLY A 27 14.80 -12.68 -14.54
C GLY A 27 13.74 -12.97 -13.49
N CYS A 28 12.49 -13.17 -13.93
CA CYS A 28 11.35 -13.48 -13.04
C CYS A 28 11.56 -14.80 -12.26
N GLY A 29 12.10 -15.84 -12.88
CA GLY A 29 12.41 -17.11 -12.21
C GLY A 29 13.68 -17.14 -11.36
N ASN A 30 14.45 -16.05 -11.30
CA ASN A 30 15.74 -16.03 -10.62
C ASN A 30 16.04 -14.68 -9.97
N ILE A 31 15.53 -14.48 -8.75
CA ILE A 31 15.66 -13.22 -8.01
C ILE A 31 17.12 -12.75 -7.87
N ARG A 32 18.08 -13.66 -7.64
CA ARG A 32 19.50 -13.30 -7.54
C ARG A 32 20.07 -12.76 -8.84
N LYS A 33 19.55 -13.22 -9.98
CA LYS A 33 19.91 -12.72 -11.30
C LYS A 33 19.32 -11.32 -11.50
N MET A 34 18.04 -11.14 -11.15
CA MET A 34 17.42 -9.83 -11.21
C MET A 34 18.12 -8.82 -10.30
N ASP A 35 18.47 -9.19 -9.06
CA ASP A 35 19.20 -8.32 -8.14
C ASP A 35 20.55 -7.84 -8.71
N ARG A 36 21.25 -8.70 -9.47
CA ARG A 36 22.49 -8.31 -10.17
C ARG A 36 22.20 -7.27 -11.24
N PHE A 37 21.20 -7.51 -12.06
CA PHE A 37 20.80 -6.59 -13.12
C PHE A 37 20.37 -5.23 -12.54
N LYS A 38 19.50 -5.24 -11.53
CA LYS A 38 19.03 -4.03 -10.86
C LYS A 38 20.17 -3.22 -10.24
N ARG A 39 21.19 -3.85 -9.63
CA ARG A 39 22.34 -3.10 -9.07
C ARG A 39 23.06 -2.24 -10.11
N ASP A 40 23.19 -2.76 -11.32
CA ASP A 40 23.94 -2.09 -12.38
C ASP A 40 23.09 -1.07 -13.15
N HIS A 41 21.76 -1.27 -13.23
CA HIS A 41 20.89 -0.51 -14.13
C HIS A 41 19.77 0.28 -13.46
N ALA A 42 19.34 -0.08 -12.25
CA ALA A 42 18.25 0.64 -11.59
C ALA A 42 18.70 2.04 -11.16
N ASP A 43 17.78 2.99 -11.29
CA ASP A 43 17.89 4.34 -10.74
C ASP A 43 17.25 4.34 -9.33
N PRO A 44 18.04 4.52 -8.25
CA PRO A 44 17.51 4.49 -6.89
C PRO A 44 16.55 5.65 -6.57
N ASP A 45 16.48 6.66 -7.44
CA ASP A 45 15.56 7.80 -7.30
C ASP A 45 14.31 7.66 -8.19
N ALA A 46 14.08 6.47 -8.79
CA ALA A 46 12.97 6.21 -9.69
C ALA A 46 12.14 4.97 -9.32
N LEU A 47 10.88 4.98 -9.77
CA LEU A 47 9.99 3.81 -9.72
C LEU A 47 10.35 2.82 -10.85
N ASN A 48 11.38 2.01 -10.59
CA ASN A 48 11.88 1.05 -11.58
C ASN A 48 10.84 -0.04 -11.90
N THR A 49 10.36 -0.07 -13.14
CA THR A 49 9.36 -1.02 -13.63
C THR A 49 9.97 -1.87 -14.74
N TYR A 50 9.95 -3.20 -14.59
CA TYR A 50 10.57 -4.13 -15.51
C TYR A 50 9.52 -5.01 -16.21
N PHE A 51 9.69 -5.24 -17.51
CA PHE A 51 8.81 -6.11 -18.31
C PHE A 51 9.61 -7.30 -18.85
N LEU A 52 9.27 -8.50 -18.39
CA LEU A 52 10.03 -9.74 -18.58
C LEU A 52 9.08 -10.89 -18.99
N ASP A 53 9.60 -12.10 -19.26
CA ASP A 53 8.79 -13.31 -19.40
C ASP A 53 8.55 -13.96 -18.02
N CYS A 54 7.47 -13.56 -17.36
CA CYS A 54 7.13 -14.00 -16.00
C CYS A 54 6.11 -15.15 -16.01
N ILE A 55 5.20 -15.20 -16.98
CA ILE A 55 4.20 -16.27 -17.09
C ILE A 55 4.86 -17.65 -17.25
N SER A 56 6.05 -17.70 -17.86
CA SER A 56 6.83 -18.94 -18.00
C SER A 56 7.22 -19.54 -16.64
N PHE A 57 7.13 -18.76 -15.56
CA PHE A 57 7.36 -19.16 -14.17
C PHE A 57 6.07 -19.23 -13.33
N GLY A 58 4.90 -18.99 -13.94
CA GLY A 58 3.59 -19.22 -13.32
C GLY A 58 2.94 -18.02 -12.63
N PHE A 59 3.43 -16.80 -12.84
CA PHE A 59 2.85 -15.57 -12.29
C PHE A 59 2.94 -14.41 -13.29
N PHE A 60 2.10 -13.39 -13.12
CA PHE A 60 2.09 -12.21 -13.99
C PHE A 60 3.02 -11.10 -13.53
N GLY A 61 3.24 -10.94 -12.23
CA GLY A 61 4.15 -9.93 -11.71
C GLY A 61 4.65 -10.24 -10.31
N ILE A 62 5.58 -9.40 -9.85
CA ILE A 62 6.09 -9.36 -8.47
C ILE A 62 6.46 -7.91 -8.12
N GLY A 63 5.82 -7.39 -7.07
CA GLY A 63 6.16 -6.16 -6.38
C GLY A 63 7.10 -6.39 -5.20
N VAL A 64 7.95 -5.40 -4.93
CA VAL A 64 8.82 -5.38 -3.74
C VAL A 64 8.22 -4.40 -2.74
N PHE A 65 7.84 -4.90 -1.57
CA PHE A 65 7.30 -4.07 -0.49
C PHE A 65 8.28 -2.97 -0.06
N PRO A 66 7.76 -1.81 0.36
CA PRO A 66 8.60 -0.64 0.62
C PRO A 66 9.55 -0.83 1.82
N TRP A 67 9.18 -1.66 2.80
CA TRP A 67 10.00 -2.02 3.97
C TRP A 67 11.00 -3.16 3.73
N ALA A 68 10.98 -3.81 2.56
CA ALA A 68 11.85 -4.95 2.30
C ALA A 68 13.35 -4.56 2.28
N PHE A 69 13.64 -3.32 1.89
CA PHE A 69 14.99 -2.76 1.81
C PHE A 69 14.96 -1.24 2.09
N ASP A 70 16.11 -0.68 2.48
CA ASP A 70 16.31 0.77 2.60
C ASP A 70 15.86 1.50 1.32
N GLU A 71 15.37 2.74 1.43
CA GLU A 71 14.80 3.52 0.33
C GLU A 71 15.61 3.49 -0.98
N LYS A 72 16.91 3.77 -0.89
CA LYS A 72 17.80 3.86 -2.06
C LYS A 72 18.34 2.51 -2.54
N ASP A 73 17.88 1.39 -1.97
CA ASP A 73 18.33 0.07 -2.41
C ASP A 73 17.76 -0.25 -3.79
N LYS A 74 18.66 -0.50 -4.74
CA LYS A 74 18.31 -0.79 -6.13
C LYS A 74 17.45 -2.05 -6.32
N ARG A 75 17.29 -2.89 -5.30
CA ARG A 75 16.43 -4.09 -5.37
C ARG A 75 14.93 -3.75 -5.39
N HIS A 76 14.54 -2.53 -5.05
CA HIS A 76 13.18 -2.01 -5.21
C HIS A 76 12.67 -2.11 -6.66
N GLY A 77 11.37 -1.87 -6.82
CA GLY A 77 10.69 -1.85 -8.10
C GLY A 77 10.03 -3.17 -8.48
N VAL A 78 9.13 -3.09 -9.46
CA VAL A 78 8.18 -4.15 -9.82
C VAL A 78 8.59 -4.87 -11.10
N MET A 79 8.30 -6.15 -11.19
CA MET A 79 8.48 -6.97 -12.39
C MET A 79 7.12 -7.39 -12.91
N ASN A 80 6.91 -7.30 -14.21
CA ASN A 80 5.65 -7.61 -14.87
C ASN A 80 5.90 -8.48 -16.09
N ASP A 81 4.95 -9.33 -16.42
CA ASP A 81 4.95 -10.04 -17.68
C ASP A 81 4.72 -9.07 -18.83
N TYR A 82 5.59 -9.11 -19.83
CA TYR A 82 5.50 -8.17 -20.95
C TYR A 82 4.18 -8.27 -21.74
N ARG A 83 3.43 -9.38 -21.62
CA ARG A 83 2.15 -9.58 -22.32
C ARG A 83 0.96 -8.95 -21.59
N THR A 84 1.13 -8.45 -20.37
CA THR A 84 0.02 -7.84 -19.60
C THR A 84 -0.13 -6.34 -19.84
N ILE A 85 0.81 -5.73 -20.58
CA ILE A 85 0.89 -4.27 -20.78
C ILE A 85 -0.27 -3.73 -21.63
N ASP A 86 -0.64 -4.45 -22.68
CA ASP A 86 -1.71 -4.01 -23.56
C ASP A 86 -2.49 -5.19 -24.19
N SER A 87 -3.71 -4.87 -24.63
CA SER A 87 -4.66 -5.84 -25.18
C SER A 87 -4.26 -6.36 -26.56
N SER A 88 -3.09 -5.97 -27.09
CA SER A 88 -2.57 -6.47 -28.37
C SER A 88 -2.14 -7.92 -28.28
N THR A 89 -1.74 -8.35 -27.08
CA THR A 89 -1.60 -9.76 -26.70
C THR A 89 -2.96 -10.28 -26.28
N GLN A 90 -3.50 -11.21 -27.07
CA GLN A 90 -4.81 -11.83 -26.89
C GLN A 90 -4.80 -12.74 -25.64
N CYS A 91 -4.60 -12.16 -24.46
CA CYS A 91 -4.68 -12.85 -23.18
C CYS A 91 -6.15 -12.92 -22.74
N ARG A 92 -6.47 -14.04 -22.10
CA ARG A 92 -7.82 -14.31 -21.60
C ARG A 92 -7.97 -13.52 -20.29
N GLY A 93 -9.00 -12.66 -20.18
CA GLY A 93 -9.22 -11.79 -19.01
C GLY A 93 -8.91 -10.29 -19.23
N GLY A 94 -8.38 -9.93 -20.41
CA GLY A 94 -7.91 -8.56 -20.67
C GLY A 94 -6.48 -8.37 -20.19
N CYS A 95 -5.70 -7.60 -20.94
CA CYS A 95 -4.36 -7.17 -20.57
C CYS A 95 -4.36 -5.67 -20.75
N GLN A 96 -4.84 -4.95 -19.74
CA GLN A 96 -5.03 -3.50 -19.78
C GLN A 96 -3.90 -2.77 -19.06
N GLY A 97 -2.92 -3.53 -18.55
CA GLY A 97 -1.79 -3.03 -17.78
C GLY A 97 -2.02 -3.09 -16.28
N ASP A 98 -3.09 -3.74 -15.80
CA ASP A 98 -3.48 -3.71 -14.39
C ASP A 98 -2.57 -4.56 -13.52
N THR A 99 -1.84 -5.53 -14.10
CA THR A 99 -0.73 -6.19 -13.39
C THR A 99 0.27 -5.17 -12.83
N ALA A 100 0.67 -4.16 -13.62
CA ALA A 100 1.61 -3.17 -13.12
C ALA A 100 1.00 -2.27 -12.05
N VAL A 101 -0.32 -2.04 -12.08
CA VAL A 101 -1.05 -1.32 -11.04
C VAL A 101 -1.04 -2.14 -9.75
N HIS A 102 -1.38 -3.43 -9.82
CA HIS A 102 -1.34 -4.37 -8.71
C HIS A 102 0.04 -4.42 -8.03
N GLU A 103 1.10 -4.62 -8.83
CA GLU A 103 2.45 -4.74 -8.27
C GLU A 103 2.94 -3.42 -7.65
N TRP A 104 2.53 -2.26 -8.18
CA TRP A 104 2.83 -0.97 -7.55
C TRP A 104 1.98 -0.73 -6.30
N GLY A 105 0.77 -1.30 -6.20
CA GLY A 105 0.03 -1.36 -4.94
C GLY A 105 0.86 -2.03 -3.83
N HIS A 106 1.50 -3.17 -4.12
CA HIS A 106 2.49 -3.77 -3.20
C HIS A 106 3.71 -2.88 -2.98
N GLY A 107 4.23 -2.23 -4.03
CA GLY A 107 5.32 -1.25 -3.94
C GLY A 107 5.03 -0.09 -3.00
N PHE A 108 3.75 0.25 -2.83
CA PHE A 108 3.24 1.24 -1.88
C PHE A 108 2.65 0.60 -0.61
N GLY A 109 2.89 -0.69 -0.37
CA GLY A 109 2.61 -1.35 0.90
C GLY A 109 1.21 -1.91 1.10
N LEU A 110 0.41 -2.05 0.03
CA LEU A 110 -0.85 -2.78 0.09
C LEU A 110 -0.63 -4.30 0.06
N PHE A 111 -1.43 -5.01 0.83
CA PHE A 111 -1.53 -6.47 0.72
C PHE A 111 -2.59 -6.85 -0.31
N HIS A 112 -2.65 -8.13 -0.69
CA HIS A 112 -3.82 -8.61 -1.42
C HIS A 112 -5.06 -8.50 -0.53
N THR A 113 -6.22 -8.24 -1.12
CA THR A 113 -7.52 -8.16 -0.43
C THR A 113 -7.86 -9.43 0.36
N PHE A 114 -7.41 -10.59 -0.12
CA PHE A 114 -7.55 -11.90 0.51
C PHE A 114 -6.39 -12.30 1.43
N GLN A 115 -5.43 -11.39 1.69
CA GLN A 115 -4.20 -11.73 2.42
C GLN A 115 -4.42 -11.74 3.93
N SER A 116 -4.82 -12.88 4.47
CA SER A 116 -4.91 -13.05 5.92
C SER A 116 -3.56 -13.39 6.59
N LEU A 117 -3.34 -12.83 7.79
CA LEU A 117 -2.26 -13.21 8.72
C LEU A 117 -2.42 -14.63 9.30
N ALA A 118 -3.56 -15.29 9.06
CA ALA A 118 -3.80 -16.65 9.52
C ALA A 118 -3.16 -17.72 8.62
N SER A 119 -2.66 -18.79 9.24
CA SER A 119 -2.13 -20.00 8.57
C SER A 119 -3.14 -20.77 7.69
N SER A 120 -4.38 -20.30 7.60
CA SER A 120 -5.44 -20.86 6.77
C SER A 120 -6.13 -19.75 5.98
N GLN A 121 -6.32 -19.97 4.68
CA GLN A 121 -6.95 -19.06 3.70
C GLN A 121 -8.39 -18.60 4.03
N CYS A 122 -8.95 -18.94 5.20
CA CYS A 122 -10.36 -18.78 5.55
C CYS A 122 -10.59 -17.84 6.74
N ASP A 123 -9.89 -16.70 6.81
CA ASP A 123 -10.02 -15.79 7.94
C ASP A 123 -10.51 -14.41 7.49
N CYS A 124 -11.80 -14.20 7.69
CA CYS A 124 -12.55 -12.97 7.44
C CYS A 124 -12.36 -11.92 8.54
N THR A 125 -11.42 -12.14 9.46
CA THR A 125 -11.22 -11.27 10.64
C THR A 125 -10.24 -10.13 10.35
N TRP A 126 -9.17 -10.39 9.60
CA TRP A 126 -8.07 -9.41 9.43
C TRP A 126 -8.07 -8.72 8.07
N GLY A 127 -8.58 -9.39 7.02
CA GLY A 127 -8.48 -8.90 5.65
C GLY A 127 -7.04 -8.51 5.28
N ASP A 128 -6.89 -7.44 4.52
CA ASP A 128 -5.63 -6.88 4.02
C ASP A 128 -5.07 -5.74 4.89
N LEU A 129 -5.60 -5.58 6.12
CA LEU A 129 -5.33 -4.46 7.02
C LEU A 129 -5.76 -3.09 6.50
N VAL A 130 -6.78 -3.05 5.64
CA VAL A 130 -7.47 -1.83 5.23
C VAL A 130 -8.97 -1.95 5.57
N GLU A 131 -9.44 -1.09 6.48
CA GLU A 131 -10.78 -1.18 7.09
C GLU A 131 -11.93 -1.15 6.07
N ASP A 132 -11.81 -0.30 5.04
CA ASP A 132 -12.85 -0.12 4.01
C ASP A 132 -12.74 -1.13 2.86
N THR A 133 -11.84 -2.11 2.97
CA THR A 133 -11.71 -3.22 2.03
C THR A 133 -12.37 -4.45 2.64
N PRO A 134 -13.53 -4.91 2.14
CA PRO A 134 -14.19 -6.09 2.67
C PRO A 134 -13.24 -7.30 2.68
N PRO A 135 -13.11 -8.00 3.82
CA PRO A 135 -12.26 -9.18 3.88
C PRO A 135 -12.85 -10.28 2.99
N GLU A 136 -11.99 -11.07 2.36
CA GLU A 136 -12.42 -12.19 1.52
C GLU A 136 -11.58 -13.46 1.73
N ASN A 137 -12.18 -14.60 1.44
CA ASN A 137 -11.58 -15.93 1.55
C ASN A 137 -11.00 -16.36 0.20
N GLY A 138 -9.75 -15.95 0.00
CA GLY A 138 -8.97 -16.30 -1.18
C GLY A 138 -9.28 -15.43 -2.40
N PRO A 139 -8.39 -15.44 -3.41
CA PRO A 139 -8.54 -14.63 -4.61
C PRO A 139 -9.74 -15.02 -5.48
N HIS A 140 -10.13 -14.10 -6.35
CA HIS A 140 -10.88 -14.40 -7.56
C HIS A 140 -9.92 -14.88 -8.65
N PHE A 141 -10.31 -15.93 -9.38
CA PHE A 141 -9.51 -16.46 -10.48
C PHE A 141 -10.35 -16.62 -11.74
N PHE A 142 -9.62 -16.65 -12.86
CA PHE A 142 -10.12 -17.09 -14.15
C PHE A 142 -10.88 -18.45 -14.05
N GLY A 143 -12.22 -18.45 -14.23
CA GLY A 143 -13.02 -19.68 -14.30
C GLY A 143 -14.43 -19.58 -13.73
N ASP A 144 -14.68 -18.65 -12.83
CA ASP A 144 -16.03 -18.28 -12.39
C ASP A 144 -16.61 -17.35 -13.46
N ALA A 145 -17.62 -17.81 -14.20
CA ALA A 145 -18.28 -17.12 -15.32
C ALA A 145 -17.79 -15.65 -15.57
N ASP A 146 -16.81 -15.51 -16.46
CA ASP A 146 -16.19 -14.25 -16.92
C ASP A 146 -15.16 -13.54 -16.01
N GLY A 147 -14.69 -14.16 -14.92
CA GLY A 147 -13.66 -13.59 -14.03
C GLY A 147 -14.16 -12.42 -13.16
N CYS A 148 -15.37 -11.91 -13.44
CA CYS A 148 -16.03 -10.81 -12.73
C CYS A 148 -17.29 -11.26 -11.96
N ALA A 149 -17.42 -12.56 -11.65
CA ALA A 149 -18.59 -13.06 -10.95
C ALA A 149 -18.57 -12.59 -9.50
N SER A 150 -19.60 -11.84 -9.09
CA SER A 150 -19.73 -11.39 -7.70
C SER A 150 -19.77 -12.59 -6.74
N ARG A 151 -18.97 -12.50 -5.68
CA ARG A 151 -18.86 -13.45 -4.58
C ARG A 151 -19.01 -12.70 -3.26
N ASN A 152 -19.41 -13.41 -2.22
CA ASN A 152 -19.31 -12.97 -0.85
C ASN A 152 -18.93 -14.22 -0.06
N THR A 153 -17.68 -14.24 0.39
CA THR A 153 -17.12 -15.36 1.15
C THR A 153 -17.07 -15.11 2.65
N CYS A 154 -17.25 -13.85 3.06
CA CYS A 154 -17.13 -13.39 4.43
C CYS A 154 -18.42 -12.72 4.88
N VAL A 155 -19.17 -13.43 5.74
CA VAL A 155 -20.53 -13.02 6.15
C VAL A 155 -20.51 -12.22 7.47
N GLU A 156 -19.40 -12.21 8.20
CA GLU A 156 -19.21 -11.52 9.48
C GLU A 156 -17.74 -11.07 9.60
N PRO A 157 -17.41 -9.92 10.23
CA PRO A 157 -18.29 -8.99 10.93
C PRO A 157 -18.99 -7.94 10.04
N ASN A 158 -18.59 -7.81 8.76
CA ASN A 158 -19.24 -6.96 7.76
C ASN A 158 -19.67 -7.84 6.57
N ASP A 159 -20.97 -8.06 6.39
CA ASP A 159 -21.56 -8.84 5.28
C ASP A 159 -21.54 -8.03 3.97
N GLU A 160 -20.35 -7.60 3.56
CA GLU A 160 -20.10 -6.88 2.30
C GLU A 160 -19.59 -7.86 1.22
N PRO A 161 -19.89 -7.62 -0.07
CA PRO A 161 -19.38 -8.45 -1.16
C PRO A 161 -17.85 -8.44 -1.22
N ASP A 162 -17.27 -9.55 -1.69
CA ASP A 162 -15.83 -9.61 -1.92
C ASP A 162 -15.40 -8.53 -2.93
N PRO A 163 -14.22 -7.90 -2.75
CA PRO A 163 -13.79 -6.73 -3.50
C PRO A 163 -13.28 -7.07 -4.92
N ILE A 164 -14.10 -7.73 -5.74
CA ILE A 164 -13.72 -8.26 -7.08
C ILE A 164 -13.19 -7.21 -8.07
N HIS A 165 -13.50 -5.94 -7.84
CA HIS A 165 -13.10 -4.81 -8.69
C HIS A 165 -11.83 -4.13 -8.18
N ASN A 166 -11.32 -4.55 -7.03
CA ASN A 166 -10.16 -3.95 -6.39
C ASN A 166 -8.87 -4.42 -7.06
N TYR A 167 -7.98 -3.49 -7.40
CA TYR A 167 -6.71 -3.82 -8.05
C TYR A 167 -5.83 -4.79 -7.25
N MET A 168 -6.06 -4.97 -5.95
CA MET A 168 -5.32 -5.91 -5.10
C MET A 168 -5.91 -7.32 -5.02
N ASP A 169 -6.99 -7.62 -5.77
CA ASP A 169 -7.46 -8.99 -6.03
C ASP A 169 -6.73 -9.58 -7.27
N TYR A 170 -6.97 -10.85 -7.58
CA TYR A 170 -6.51 -11.57 -8.76
C TYR A 170 -7.58 -11.73 -9.85
N SER A 171 -8.69 -10.98 -9.74
CA SER A 171 -9.69 -10.86 -10.81
C SER A 171 -9.05 -10.51 -12.15
N ASP A 172 -9.73 -10.86 -13.23
CA ASP A 172 -9.31 -10.52 -14.59
C ASP A 172 -9.24 -8.98 -14.76
N ASP A 173 -8.24 -8.44 -15.50
CA ASP A 173 -8.08 -6.99 -15.76
C ASP A 173 -9.39 -6.30 -16.18
N VAL A 174 -10.26 -6.98 -16.97
CA VAL A 174 -11.57 -6.41 -17.36
C VAL A 174 -12.51 -6.09 -16.19
N CYS A 175 -12.26 -6.65 -15.01
CA CYS A 175 -13.02 -6.45 -13.79
C CYS A 175 -12.36 -5.44 -12.86
N LEU A 176 -11.05 -5.23 -12.96
CA LEU A 176 -10.29 -4.38 -12.05
C LEU A 176 -10.49 -2.90 -12.41
N SER A 177 -10.84 -2.08 -11.42
CA SER A 177 -11.11 -0.66 -11.67
C SER A 177 -10.78 0.30 -10.54
N GLU A 178 -10.56 -0.18 -9.31
CA GLU A 178 -10.47 0.72 -8.15
C GLU A 178 -9.48 0.32 -7.06
N PHE A 179 -9.00 1.33 -6.34
CA PHE A 179 -8.52 1.22 -4.97
C PHE A 179 -9.54 1.90 -4.06
N THR A 180 -9.60 1.48 -2.79
CA THR A 180 -10.42 2.17 -1.78
C THR A 180 -9.73 3.44 -1.27
N THR A 181 -10.47 4.28 -0.54
CA THR A 181 -9.87 5.44 0.13
C THR A 181 -8.84 4.99 1.16
N GLY A 182 -9.17 3.98 1.97
CA GLY A 182 -8.28 3.39 2.97
C GLY A 182 -6.96 2.85 2.37
N GLN A 183 -7.04 2.28 1.16
CA GLN A 183 -5.86 1.82 0.44
C GLN A 183 -4.96 2.99 0.03
N PHE A 184 -5.50 4.09 -0.51
CA PHE A 184 -4.69 5.28 -0.80
C PHE A 184 -4.03 5.85 0.44
N GLU A 185 -4.76 5.88 1.56
CA GLU A 185 -4.24 6.38 2.83
C GLU A 185 -3.07 5.53 3.33
N ARG A 186 -3.19 4.20 3.23
CA ARG A 186 -2.09 3.28 3.52
C ARG A 186 -0.91 3.50 2.57
N MET A 187 -1.14 3.69 1.28
CA MET A 187 -0.07 3.97 0.30
C MET A 187 0.70 5.25 0.66
N LEU A 188 -0.01 6.34 0.96
CA LEU A 188 0.59 7.62 1.32
C LEU A 188 1.39 7.51 2.62
N TYR A 189 0.88 6.78 3.61
CA TYR A 189 1.62 6.46 4.84
C TYR A 189 2.91 5.71 4.54
N MET A 190 2.84 4.64 3.75
CA MET A 190 4.00 3.81 3.42
C MET A 190 5.05 4.59 2.62
N LEU A 191 4.63 5.48 1.74
CA LEU A 191 5.53 6.39 1.02
C LEU A 191 6.22 7.36 1.98
N ALA A 192 5.48 8.01 2.89
CA ALA A 192 6.06 8.94 3.85
C ALA A 192 7.07 8.27 4.80
N VAL A 193 6.82 7.01 5.19
CA VAL A 193 7.70 6.26 6.10
C VAL A 193 8.91 5.68 5.40
N TYR A 194 8.73 5.05 4.23
CA TYR A 194 9.76 4.19 3.62
C TYR A 194 10.33 4.71 2.30
N LYS A 195 9.71 5.72 1.68
CA LYS A 195 10.12 6.32 0.39
C LYS A 195 9.97 7.87 0.39
N PRO A 196 10.37 8.60 1.46
CA PRO A 196 10.13 10.03 1.58
C PRO A 196 10.80 10.89 0.49
N ASP A 197 11.95 10.47 -0.06
CA ASP A 197 12.64 11.23 -1.12
C ASP A 197 11.91 11.16 -2.46
N MET A 198 10.96 10.22 -2.63
CA MET A 198 10.18 10.06 -3.86
C MET A 198 8.97 11.01 -3.93
N ILE A 199 8.67 11.73 -2.85
CA ILE A 199 7.55 12.66 -2.78
C ILE A 199 8.02 14.03 -3.28
N SER A 200 7.64 14.38 -4.53
CA SER A 200 8.08 15.62 -5.19
C SER A 200 7.22 16.85 -4.89
N GLN A 201 5.96 16.66 -4.47
CA GLN A 201 5.13 17.77 -3.99
C GLN A 201 5.62 18.18 -2.61
N SER A 202 6.29 19.33 -2.54
CA SER A 202 6.42 20.07 -1.31
C SER A 202 5.01 20.33 -0.76
N LEU A 203 4.87 20.30 0.57
CA LEU A 203 3.66 20.76 1.28
C LEU A 203 3.31 22.24 0.98
N ASP A 204 4.09 22.91 0.11
CA ASP A 204 4.04 24.33 -0.20
C ASP A 204 3.63 24.63 -1.66
N ASP A 205 3.58 23.63 -2.57
CA ASP A 205 3.40 23.86 -4.02
C ASP A 205 2.11 23.27 -4.63
N ALA A 206 1.18 22.76 -3.81
CA ALA A 206 -0.18 22.53 -4.30
C ALA A 206 -0.81 23.89 -4.62
N GLU A 207 -1.24 24.09 -5.88
CA GLU A 207 -2.23 25.14 -6.21
C GLU A 207 -3.27 25.19 -5.08
N ALA A 208 -3.48 26.39 -4.52
CA ALA A 208 -4.16 26.71 -3.28
C ALA A 208 -5.64 26.25 -3.18
N THR A 209 -5.92 24.96 -3.35
CA THR A 209 -7.28 24.42 -3.21
C THR A 209 -7.32 22.94 -2.85
N SER A 210 -6.20 22.19 -2.84
CA SER A 210 -6.20 20.78 -2.42
C SER A 210 -5.14 20.45 -1.39
N CYS A 211 -5.39 20.77 -0.11
CA CYS A 211 -4.56 20.29 0.99
C CYS A 211 -4.57 18.77 1.08
N ILE A 212 -3.41 18.17 1.36
CA ILE A 212 -3.27 16.72 1.54
C ILE A 212 -3.97 16.25 2.81
N LEU A 213 -4.15 14.93 2.93
CA LEU A 213 -4.73 14.29 4.11
C LEU A 213 -3.98 14.66 5.39
N GLY A 214 -4.71 14.81 6.49
CA GLY A 214 -4.23 15.33 7.76
C GLY A 214 -4.10 16.86 7.83
N SER A 215 -4.40 17.58 6.74
CA SER A 215 -4.33 19.05 6.65
C SER A 215 -5.59 19.68 6.06
N PHE A 216 -5.81 20.96 6.38
CA PHE A 216 -6.91 21.77 5.84
C PHE A 216 -6.38 23.10 5.30
N HIS A 217 -7.12 23.71 4.37
CA HIS A 217 -6.80 25.03 3.84
C HIS A 217 -7.25 26.12 4.82
N ASP A 218 -6.31 26.84 5.42
CA ASP A 218 -6.62 28.03 6.23
C ASP A 218 -6.73 29.25 5.31
N ASP A 219 -7.98 29.64 5.00
CA ASP A 219 -8.30 30.81 4.18
C ASP A 219 -7.68 32.13 4.72
N SER A 220 -7.35 32.19 6.01
CA SER A 220 -6.74 33.37 6.64
C SER A 220 -5.24 33.46 6.37
N ALA A 221 -4.58 32.31 6.23
CA ALA A 221 -3.15 32.18 6.02
C ALA A 221 -2.81 31.86 4.55
N ASP A 222 -3.81 31.54 3.73
CA ASP A 222 -3.69 31.16 2.31
C ASP A 222 -2.68 30.01 2.11
N GLN A 223 -2.74 29.04 3.04
CA GLN A 223 -1.82 27.91 3.08
C GLN A 223 -2.51 26.69 3.71
N CYS A 224 -1.99 25.50 3.39
CA CYS A 224 -2.38 24.28 4.09
C CYS A 224 -1.80 24.27 5.50
N GLN A 225 -2.63 23.94 6.47
CA GLN A 225 -2.24 23.75 7.87
C GLN A 225 -2.62 22.34 8.30
N ALA A 226 -1.74 21.70 9.08
CA ALA A 226 -2.07 20.45 9.74
C ALA A 226 -3.30 20.64 10.65
N CYS A 227 -4.11 19.61 10.76
CA CYS A 227 -5.28 19.65 11.62
C CYS A 227 -4.93 20.00 13.08
N PRO A 228 -5.68 20.88 13.77
CA PRO A 228 -5.46 21.17 15.18
C PRO A 228 -5.65 19.95 16.08
N GLU A 229 -5.22 20.07 17.33
CA GLU A 229 -5.25 18.94 18.25
C GLU A 229 -6.67 18.40 18.43
N GLY A 230 -6.87 17.08 18.36
CA GLY A 230 -8.19 16.44 18.46
C GLY A 230 -9.06 16.57 17.20
N THR A 231 -8.45 16.81 16.03
CA THR A 231 -9.16 16.89 14.74
C THR A 231 -8.38 16.18 13.62
N TYR A 232 -9.08 15.76 12.55
CA TYR A 232 -8.51 15.04 11.41
C TYR A 232 -9.10 15.50 10.06
N GLN A 233 -8.42 15.15 8.97
CA GLN A 233 -8.96 15.34 7.62
C GLN A 233 -8.53 14.22 6.68
N ASP A 234 -9.51 13.44 6.24
CA ASP A 234 -9.46 12.24 5.40
C ASP A 234 -9.90 12.51 3.95
N GLU A 235 -10.36 13.72 3.66
CA GLU A 235 -10.69 14.18 2.31
C GLU A 235 -9.71 15.30 1.88
N PRO A 236 -9.11 15.24 0.68
CA PRO A 236 -8.24 16.30 0.21
C PRO A 236 -9.03 17.60 -0.06
N GLY A 237 -8.35 18.74 0.07
CA GLY A 237 -8.89 20.06 -0.30
C GLY A 237 -9.99 20.61 0.59
N GLN A 238 -10.14 20.07 1.79
CA GLN A 238 -11.07 20.62 2.76
C GLN A 238 -10.51 21.89 3.42
N THR A 239 -11.39 22.82 3.77
CA THR A 239 -11.05 24.09 4.44
C THR A 239 -11.23 24.02 5.96
N SER A 240 -11.50 22.84 6.51
CA SER A 240 -11.64 22.61 7.95
C SER A 240 -11.35 21.15 8.29
N CYS A 241 -11.03 20.84 9.55
CA CYS A 241 -10.86 19.47 10.04
C CYS A 241 -12.12 18.96 10.75
N LYS A 242 -12.35 17.65 10.65
CA LYS A 242 -13.39 16.91 11.37
C LYS A 242 -12.92 16.69 12.82
N ALA A 243 -13.83 16.80 13.80
CA ALA A 243 -13.49 16.49 15.18
C ALA A 243 -13.29 14.98 15.39
N CYS A 244 -12.35 14.61 16.25
CA CYS A 244 -12.21 13.24 16.74
C CYS A 244 -13.50 12.76 17.42
N PRO A 245 -14.01 11.55 17.13
CA PRO A 245 -15.09 10.91 17.89
C PRO A 245 -14.81 10.84 19.40
N ASP A 246 -15.84 10.89 20.24
CA ASP A 246 -15.71 10.86 21.70
C ASP A 246 -14.97 9.61 22.19
N GLY A 247 -13.80 9.81 22.82
CA GLY A 247 -12.91 8.78 23.34
C GLY A 247 -11.74 8.42 22.42
N SER A 248 -11.65 9.03 21.24
CA SER A 248 -10.49 8.97 20.36
C SER A 248 -9.49 10.10 20.64
N ASP A 249 -8.23 9.74 20.84
CA ASP A 249 -7.06 10.62 20.89
C ASP A 249 -6.48 10.79 19.49
N GLU A 250 -5.90 11.96 19.24
CA GLU A 250 -5.18 12.23 18.00
C GLU A 250 -3.78 11.62 18.05
N ILE A 251 -3.45 10.79 17.07
CA ILE A 251 -2.10 10.29 16.90
C ILE A 251 -1.42 11.09 15.80
N THR A 252 -0.37 11.83 16.18
CA THR A 252 0.60 12.38 15.24
C THR A 252 1.62 11.27 14.96
N ILE A 253 1.57 10.67 13.77
CA ILE A 253 2.59 9.67 13.42
C ILE A 253 3.87 10.40 13.03
N GLU A 254 4.75 10.61 14.00
CA GLU A 254 6.03 11.27 13.79
C GLU A 254 6.93 10.41 12.88
N GLY A 255 7.14 10.83 11.64
CA GLY A 255 8.16 10.26 10.78
C GLY A 255 9.56 10.55 11.33
N TRP A 256 10.19 9.56 11.97
CA TRP A 256 11.57 9.67 12.45
C TRP A 256 12.56 9.21 11.38
N ASN A 257 13.21 10.17 10.72
CA ASN A 257 14.38 9.92 9.89
C ASN A 257 15.65 9.91 10.78
N GLN A 258 16.46 8.85 10.75
CA GLN A 258 17.70 8.76 11.55
C GLN A 258 18.68 9.87 11.15
N GLY A 259 18.59 11.02 11.85
CA GLY A 259 19.57 12.11 11.79
C GLY A 259 19.10 13.45 11.22
N GLN A 260 17.82 13.63 10.85
CA GLN A 260 17.33 14.89 10.27
C GLN A 260 16.21 15.60 11.07
N GLY A 261 15.77 15.05 12.20
CA GLY A 261 14.65 15.61 12.97
C GLY A 261 13.28 15.23 12.37
N PRO A 262 12.17 15.72 12.96
CA PRO A 262 10.83 15.30 12.58
C PRO A 262 10.48 15.71 11.14
N LEU A 263 10.00 14.76 10.34
CA LEU A 263 9.40 15.02 9.04
C LEU A 263 8.06 15.75 9.22
N ARG A 264 7.83 16.80 8.43
CA ARG A 264 6.70 17.74 8.59
C ARG A 264 5.38 17.23 7.95
N THR A 265 5.22 15.91 7.82
CA THR A 265 4.09 15.25 7.14
C THR A 265 3.22 14.50 8.16
N ASP A 266 2.69 15.26 9.13
CA ASP A 266 1.83 14.73 10.18
C ASP A 266 0.45 14.40 9.58
N VAL A 267 0.23 13.14 9.18
CA VAL A 267 -1.12 12.69 8.84
C VAL A 267 -1.87 12.47 10.15
N LYS A 268 -2.70 13.46 10.51
CA LYS A 268 -3.47 13.44 11.75
C LYS A 268 -4.76 12.66 11.59
N ARG A 269 -4.96 11.69 12.49
CA ARG A 269 -6.19 10.91 12.65
C ARG A 269 -6.52 10.70 14.11
N CYS A 270 -7.79 10.39 14.33
CA CYS A 270 -8.37 10.18 15.65
C CYS A 270 -8.58 8.69 15.90
N TYR A 271 -7.98 8.16 16.96
CA TYR A 271 -8.11 6.76 17.38
C TYR A 271 -8.29 6.66 18.89
N HIS A 272 -9.11 5.75 19.40
CA HIS A 272 -9.23 5.51 20.85
C HIS A 272 -7.88 5.01 21.41
N VAL A 273 -7.22 5.78 22.29
CA VAL A 273 -5.95 5.37 22.94
C VAL A 273 -6.07 5.58 24.44
N ASP A 274 -5.89 4.52 25.25
CA ASP A 274 -5.78 4.64 26.72
C ASP A 274 -4.30 4.40 27.10
N THR A 275 -3.53 5.48 27.23
CA THR A 275 -2.04 5.53 27.15
C THR A 275 -1.25 5.07 28.40
N MET A 276 -1.77 4.17 29.24
CA MET A 276 -1.10 3.86 30.53
C MET A 276 -0.28 2.55 30.58
N PHE A 277 -0.12 1.81 29.48
CA PHE A 277 0.48 0.45 29.52
C PHE A 277 1.52 0.09 28.43
N CYS A 278 1.95 1.01 27.56
CA CYS A 278 2.85 0.71 26.44
C CYS A 278 4.33 1.05 26.69
N LEU A 279 5.25 0.19 26.21
CA LEU A 279 6.69 0.46 26.22
C LEU A 279 7.08 1.18 24.91
N GLU A 280 7.07 2.52 24.95
CA GLU A 280 7.28 3.41 23.79
C GLU A 280 8.48 3.06 22.91
N SER A 281 9.60 2.58 23.47
CA SER A 281 10.80 2.27 22.69
C SER A 281 10.70 1.01 21.83
N LEU A 282 9.60 0.26 21.95
CA LEU A 282 9.39 -1.02 21.26
C LEU A 282 8.18 -0.97 20.30
N VAL A 283 7.34 0.07 20.39
CA VAL A 283 6.18 0.27 19.51
C VAL A 283 6.66 0.67 18.12
N GLY A 284 6.28 -0.07 17.07
CA GLY A 284 6.63 0.24 15.68
C GLY A 284 8.11 0.04 15.36
N ASP A 285 8.80 -0.85 16.10
CA ASP A 285 10.23 -1.16 15.92
C ASP A 285 10.51 -2.23 14.84
N GLY A 286 9.46 -2.72 14.18
CA GLY A 286 9.49 -3.73 13.12
C GLY A 286 9.51 -5.17 13.63
N PHE A 287 9.40 -5.39 14.93
CA PHE A 287 9.28 -6.72 15.53
C PHE A 287 7.98 -6.82 16.31
N CYS A 288 7.25 -7.93 16.17
CA CYS A 288 6.06 -8.12 17.00
C CYS A 288 6.44 -8.36 18.47
N ASN A 289 6.45 -7.32 19.29
CA ASN A 289 6.73 -7.39 20.72
C ASN A 289 5.44 -7.70 21.50
N SER A 290 5.37 -8.91 22.07
CA SER A 290 4.19 -9.39 22.79
C SER A 290 3.73 -8.53 23.98
N GLN A 291 4.61 -7.64 24.47
CA GLN A 291 4.34 -6.73 25.59
C GLN A 291 3.51 -5.51 25.16
N ASN A 292 3.66 -5.11 23.90
CA ASN A 292 2.90 -4.05 23.25
C ASN A 292 1.86 -4.63 22.28
N ASN A 293 1.76 -5.96 22.16
CA ASN A 293 0.73 -6.60 21.34
C ASN A 293 -0.65 -6.58 22.02
N ASN A 294 -1.20 -5.40 22.20
CA ASN A 294 -2.53 -5.18 22.72
C ASN A 294 -3.12 -3.94 22.05
N GLU A 295 -4.44 -3.83 22.09
CA GLU A 295 -5.19 -2.76 21.42
C GLU A 295 -4.74 -1.38 21.90
N GLU A 296 -4.42 -1.22 23.20
CA GLU A 296 -3.97 0.04 23.80
C GLU A 296 -2.61 0.53 23.23
N CYS A 297 -1.82 -0.37 22.64
CA CYS A 297 -0.52 -0.09 22.03
C CYS A 297 -0.52 -0.30 20.51
N LEU A 298 -1.70 -0.30 19.88
CA LEU A 298 -1.89 -0.54 18.44
C LEU A 298 -1.25 -1.83 17.94
N TYR A 299 -1.29 -2.87 18.77
CA TYR A 299 -0.56 -4.11 18.51
C TYR A 299 0.89 -3.82 18.13
N ASP A 300 1.58 -3.15 19.03
CA ASP A 300 2.97 -2.76 18.85
C ASP A 300 3.20 -1.81 17.67
N GLY A 301 2.33 -0.81 17.51
CA GLY A 301 2.45 0.18 16.43
C GLY A 301 2.17 -0.40 15.04
N GLY A 302 1.42 -1.50 14.98
CA GLY A 302 1.13 -2.25 13.77
C GLY A 302 2.12 -3.39 13.47
N ASP A 303 3.10 -3.63 14.33
CA ASP A 303 4.02 -4.77 14.18
C ASP A 303 3.39 -6.11 14.59
N CYS A 304 2.30 -6.09 15.36
CA CYS A 304 1.52 -7.23 15.82
C CYS A 304 0.02 -7.14 15.47
N CYS A 305 -0.79 -8.09 15.99
CA CYS A 305 -2.25 -8.14 15.83
C CYS A 305 -2.97 -8.60 17.12
N GLU A 306 -4.26 -8.24 17.28
CA GLU A 306 -5.11 -8.44 18.48
C GLU A 306 -5.13 -9.85 19.07
N GLN A 307 -4.88 -10.87 18.25
CA GLN A 307 -4.84 -12.26 18.70
C GLN A 307 -3.58 -13.03 18.26
N CYS A 308 -2.45 -12.35 18.10
CA CYS A 308 -1.21 -12.99 17.68
C CYS A 308 -0.53 -13.87 18.78
N CYS A 309 -1.06 -13.98 20.02
CA CYS A 309 -0.36 -14.68 21.13
C CYS A 309 -1.21 -15.42 22.18
N GLU A 310 -2.35 -16.03 21.83
CA GLU A 310 -2.85 -17.14 22.66
C GLU A 310 -2.32 -18.48 22.13
N ASN A 311 -1.37 -19.04 22.89
CA ASN A 311 -0.74 -20.37 22.79
C ASN A 311 0.63 -20.46 22.12
N VAL A 312 1.62 -19.72 22.66
CA VAL A 312 2.95 -20.31 22.84
C VAL A 312 3.20 -20.46 24.34
N VAL A 313 2.58 -21.47 24.94
CA VAL A 313 2.96 -21.96 26.28
C VAL A 313 3.39 -23.41 26.16
N GLY A 314 4.68 -23.64 26.44
CA GLY A 314 5.21 -24.90 26.99
C GLY A 314 5.50 -26.04 26.03
#